data_AF-A0A0Q7SP28-F1
#
_entry.id   AF-A0A0Q7SP28-F1
#
_cell.length_a   1.000
_cell.length_b   1.000
_cell.length_c   1.000
_cell.angle_alpha   90.00
_cell.angle_beta   90.00
_cell.angle_gamma   90.00
#
_symmetry.space_group_name_H-M   'P 1'
#
loop_
_entity.id
_entity.type
_entity.pdbx_description
1 polymer ?
#
loop_
_entity_poly.entity_id
_entity_poly.type
_entity_poly.pdbx_seq_one_letter_code
_entity_poly.pdbx_strand_id
1 'polypeptide(L)'
;MLLSAAQSWVATPAAARLLAREFEDGTVCFDPQTSETLLLSHLSSFLLELWAQHPGRPMVHDELLAEVLAVDDSTADKDVAAELVAQALNELQRAGLVTHGGGA
;
A
#
# COMPACT_ATOMS: atom_id res chain seq x y z
N MET A 1 -5.90 -18.98 22.35
CA MET A 1 -5.07 -17.97 21.67
C MET A 1 -5.02 -18.34 20.21
N LEU A 2 -5.80 -17.66 19.37
CA LEU A 2 -5.70 -17.84 17.92
C LEU A 2 -4.45 -17.09 17.49
N LEU A 3 -3.45 -17.81 17.00
CA LEU A 3 -2.35 -17.23 16.23
C LEU A 3 -3.01 -16.52 15.03
N SER A 4 -3.13 -15.20 15.12
CA SER A 4 -3.41 -14.36 13.96
C SER A 4 -2.32 -14.67 12.94
N ALA A 5 -2.63 -15.44 11.90
CA ALA A 5 -1.72 -15.59 10.78
C ALA A 5 -1.34 -14.18 10.33
N ALA A 6 -0.04 -13.87 10.28
CA ALA A 6 0.43 -12.54 9.89
C ALA A 6 -0.20 -12.22 8.53
N GLN A 7 -1.07 -11.21 8.52
CA GLN A 7 -1.83 -10.89 7.32
C GLN A 7 -0.85 -10.33 6.29
N SER A 8 -0.68 -11.05 5.19
CA SER A 8 0.20 -10.65 4.09
C SER A 8 -0.60 -9.93 3.01
N TRP A 9 0.06 -9.00 2.33
CA TRP A 9 -0.51 -8.15 1.30
C TRP A 9 0.33 -8.25 0.03
N VAL A 10 -0.34 -8.25 -1.12
CA VAL A 10 0.33 -8.27 -2.42
C VAL A 10 -0.40 -7.33 -3.37
N ALA A 11 0.38 -6.58 -4.16
CA ALA A 11 -0.15 -5.76 -5.22
C ALA A 11 -0.85 -6.62 -6.29
N THR A 12 -2.01 -6.15 -6.75
CA THR A 12 -2.71 -6.78 -7.86
C THR A 12 -2.09 -6.31 -9.19
N PRO A 13 -2.36 -7.00 -10.31
CA PRO A 13 -1.97 -6.50 -11.63
C PRO A 13 -2.54 -5.11 -11.98
N ALA A 14 -3.59 -4.66 -11.27
CA ALA A 14 -4.15 -3.33 -11.45
C ALA A 14 -3.20 -2.23 -11.01
N ALA A 15 -2.45 -2.42 -9.92
CA ALA A 15 -1.46 -1.45 -9.46
C ALA A 15 -0.39 -1.17 -10.53
N ALA A 16 0.06 -2.20 -11.24
CA ALA A 16 1.16 -2.09 -12.20
C ALA A 16 0.79 -1.37 -13.52
N ARG A 17 -0.50 -1.21 -13.84
CA ARG A 17 -0.96 -0.56 -15.08
C ARG A 17 -1.33 0.91 -14.92
N LEU A 18 -1.34 1.43 -13.68
CA LEU A 18 -1.74 2.80 -13.42
C LEU A 18 -0.78 3.78 -14.07
N LEU A 19 -1.34 4.80 -14.71
CA LEU A 19 -0.58 5.98 -15.15
C LEU A 19 -0.61 6.99 -14.01
N ALA A 20 0.53 7.23 -13.38
CA ALA A 20 0.64 8.06 -12.20
C ALA A 20 1.30 9.41 -12.49
N ARG A 21 0.85 10.44 -11.77
CA ARG A 21 1.51 11.74 -11.70
C ARG A 21 1.43 12.27 -10.27
N GLU A 22 2.59 12.61 -9.73
CA GLU A 22 2.74 13.18 -8.39
C GLU A 22 2.35 14.65 -8.34
N PHE A 23 1.74 15.04 -7.22
CA PHE A 23 1.35 16.40 -6.84
C PHE A 23 1.68 16.62 -5.35
N GLU A 24 1.53 17.86 -4.88
CA GLU A 24 1.81 18.24 -3.49
C GLU A 24 0.96 17.45 -2.48
N ASP A 25 -0.32 17.20 -2.79
CA ASP A 25 -1.27 16.53 -1.90
C ASP A 25 -1.32 15.01 -2.06
N GLY A 26 -0.57 14.44 -3.00
CA GLY A 26 -0.56 13.00 -3.30
C GLY A 26 -0.37 12.69 -4.77
N THR A 27 -0.77 11.49 -5.18
CA THR A 27 -0.57 11.01 -6.56
C THR A 27 -1.89 10.81 -7.25
N VAL A 28 -2.08 11.46 -8.39
CA VAL A 28 -3.22 11.18 -9.26
C VAL A 28 -2.86 9.99 -10.15
N CYS A 29 -3.66 8.94 -10.07
CA CYS A 29 -3.53 7.73 -10.87
C CYS A 29 -4.72 7.62 -11.83
N PHE A 30 -4.44 7.28 -13.08
CA PHE A 30 -5.45 6.94 -14.08
C PHE A 30 -5.32 5.46 -14.46
N ASP A 31 -6.43 4.74 -14.43
CA ASP A 31 -6.52 3.37 -14.91
C ASP A 31 -7.06 3.36 -16.35
N PRO A 32 -6.24 3.06 -17.38
CA PRO A 32 -6.70 3.03 -18.76
C PRO A 32 -7.69 1.90 -19.06
N GLN A 33 -7.76 0.86 -18.22
CA GLN A 33 -8.67 -0.26 -18.41
C GLN A 33 -10.10 0.09 -17.96
N THR A 34 -10.25 0.80 -16.84
CA THR A 34 -11.56 1.18 -16.29
C THR A 34 -11.96 2.62 -16.65
N SER A 35 -11.01 3.42 -17.16
CA SER A 35 -11.15 4.88 -17.35
C SER A 35 -11.43 5.63 -16.05
N GLU A 36 -11.04 5.07 -14.91
CA GLU A 36 -11.20 5.70 -13.60
C GLU A 36 -9.96 6.49 -13.21
N THR A 37 -10.17 7.56 -12.47
CA THR A 37 -9.11 8.37 -11.86
C THR A 37 -9.22 8.29 -10.35
N LEU A 38 -8.10 8.02 -9.70
CA LEU A 38 -7.96 7.92 -8.25
C LEU A 38 -6.96 8.98 -7.77
N LEU A 39 -7.21 9.56 -6.60
CA LEU A 39 -6.21 10.31 -5.85
C LEU A 39 -5.72 9.40 -4.73
N LEU A 40 -4.43 9.06 -4.76
CA LEU A 40 -3.76 8.30 -3.72
C LEU A 40 -3.07 9.26 -2.76
N SER A 41 -3.16 8.97 -1.47
CA SER A 41 -2.32 9.64 -0.46
C SER A 41 -0.85 9.30 -0.70
N HIS A 42 0.06 10.13 -0.18
CA HIS A 42 1.50 9.86 -0.21
C HIS A 42 1.86 8.48 0.34
N LEU A 43 1.22 8.07 1.44
CA LEU A 43 1.43 6.75 2.03
C LEU A 43 0.95 5.63 1.10
N SER A 44 -0.24 5.75 0.51
CA SER A 44 -0.77 4.75 -0.42
C SER A 44 0.11 4.62 -1.67
N SER A 45 0.62 5.74 -2.20
CA SER A 45 1.58 5.74 -3.31
C SER A 45 2.90 5.08 -2.94
N PHE A 46 3.47 5.44 -1.80
CA PHE A 46 4.70 4.85 -1.29
C PHE A 46 4.60 3.31 -1.19
N LEU A 47 3.50 2.80 -0.63
CA LEU A 47 3.28 1.36 -0.53
C LEU A 47 3.22 0.69 -1.92
N LEU A 48 2.54 1.29 -2.90
CA LEU A 48 2.52 0.77 -4.27
C LEU A 48 3.90 0.78 -4.94
N GLU A 49 4.70 1.82 -4.70
CA GLU A 49 6.08 1.91 -5.20
C GLU A 49 6.97 0.82 -4.60
N LEU A 50 6.81 0.53 -3.31
CA LEU A 50 7.52 -0.57 -2.66
C LEU A 50 7.23 -1.92 -3.35
N TRP A 51 5.98 -2.20 -3.71
CA TRP A 51 5.66 -3.38 -4.51
C TRP A 51 6.10 -3.29 -5.97
N ALA A 52 6.17 -2.10 -6.56
CA ALA A 52 6.71 -1.94 -7.92
C ALA A 52 8.19 -2.33 -7.99
N GLN A 53 8.95 -2.12 -6.90
CA GLN A 53 10.33 -2.60 -6.76
C GLN A 53 10.43 -4.11 -6.52
N HIS A 54 9.38 -4.72 -5.95
CA HIS A 54 9.29 -6.15 -5.68
C HIS A 54 7.99 -6.79 -6.22
N PRO A 55 7.80 -6.85 -7.56
CA PRO A 55 6.52 -7.27 -8.14
C PRO A 55 6.09 -8.67 -7.71
N GLY A 56 4.83 -8.79 -7.27
CA GLY A 56 4.23 -10.06 -6.87
C GLY A 56 4.73 -10.65 -5.55
N ARG A 57 5.63 -9.97 -4.83
CA ARG A 57 6.09 -10.39 -3.51
C ARG A 57 5.02 -10.06 -2.45
N PRO A 58 4.50 -11.06 -1.71
CA PRO A 58 3.69 -10.79 -0.53
C PRO A 58 4.55 -10.16 0.57
N MET A 59 4.04 -9.11 1.20
CA MET A 59 4.67 -8.42 2.33
C MET A 59 3.72 -8.45 3.52
N VAL A 60 4.25 -8.73 4.72
CA VAL A 60 3.45 -8.71 5.95
C VAL A 60 3.32 -7.29 6.50
N HIS A 61 2.28 -7.03 7.27
CA HIS A 61 2.02 -5.70 7.82
C HIS A 61 3.23 -5.09 8.56
N ASP A 62 3.92 -5.87 9.40
CA ASP A 62 5.09 -5.41 10.16
C ASP A 62 6.27 -5.00 9.25
N GLU A 63 6.43 -5.66 8.10
CA GLU A 63 7.45 -5.31 7.12
C GLU A 63 7.12 -3.97 6.46
N LEU A 64 5.87 -3.78 6.03
CA LEU A 64 5.41 -2.52 5.44
C LEU A 64 5.54 -1.36 6.44
N LEU A 65 5.17 -1.59 7.71
CA LEU A 65 5.33 -0.60 8.76
C LEU A 65 6.81 -0.23 8.98
N ALA A 66 7.71 -1.21 8.94
CA ALA A 66 9.14 -0.96 9.08
C ALA A 66 9.69 -0.10 7.93
N GLU A 67 9.26 -0.35 6.68
CA GLU A 67 9.63 0.48 5.52
C GLU A 67 9.11 1.92 5.66
N VAL A 68 7.86 2.10 6.11
CA VAL A 68 7.29 3.43 6.34
C VAL A 68 8.06 4.20 7.42
N LEU A 69 8.36 3.55 8.55
CA LEU A 69 9.14 4.15 9.64
C LEU A 69 10.61 4.39 9.27
N ALA A 70 11.16 3.70 8.27
CA ALA A 70 12.52 3.94 7.80
C ALA A 70 12.65 5.19 6.93
N VAL A 71 11.56 5.61 6.27
CA VAL A 71 11.52 6.81 5.43
C VAL A 71 11.25 8.07 6.25
N ASP A 72 10.46 7.95 7.33
CA ASP A 72 10.18 9.05 8.25
C ASP A 72 11.21 9.07 9.40
N ASP A 73 12.22 9.94 9.29
CA ASP A 73 13.29 10.12 10.29
C ASP A 73 12.80 10.83 11.58
N SER A 74 11.48 10.88 11.80
CA SER A 74 10.86 11.68 12.86
C SER A 74 10.29 10.84 13.99
N THR A 75 10.01 11.53 15.11
CA THR A 75 9.42 11.04 16.36
C THR A 75 7.99 10.49 16.22
N ALA A 76 7.64 9.96 15.06
CA ALA A 76 6.33 9.43 14.74
C ALA A 76 5.96 8.33 15.75
N ASP A 77 4.78 8.46 16.32
CA ASP A 77 4.23 7.44 17.20
C ASP A 77 3.99 6.17 16.36
N LYS A 78 4.63 5.08 16.77
CA LYS A 78 4.55 3.79 16.08
C LYS A 78 3.10 3.31 15.95
N ASP A 79 2.27 3.58 16.95
CA ASP A 79 0.88 3.14 16.95
C ASP A 79 0.07 3.93 15.89
N VAL A 80 0.33 5.24 15.78
CA VAL A 80 -0.27 6.08 14.73
C VAL A 80 0.18 5.65 13.34
N ALA A 81 1.47 5.36 13.15
CA ALA A 81 1.99 4.86 11.89
C ALA A 81 1.34 3.52 11.49
N ALA A 82 1.17 2.60 12.45
CA ALA A 82 0.50 1.32 12.22
C ALA A 82 -0.96 1.51 11.80
N GLU A 83 -1.71 2.43 12.44
CA GLU A 83 -3.09 2.76 12.07
C GLU A 83 -3.17 3.34 10.65
N LEU A 84 -2.28 4.27 10.30
CA LEU A 84 -2.23 4.88 8.97
C LEU A 84 -1.88 3.85 7.88
N VAL A 85 -0.93 2.95 8.15
CA VAL A 85 -0.61 1.84 7.23
C VAL A 85 -1.82 0.93 7.06
N ALA A 86 -2.50 0.56 8.14
CA ALA A 86 -3.71 -0.26 8.06
C ALA A 86 -4.83 0.42 7.27
N GLN A 87 -5.02 1.73 7.44
CA GLN A 87 -5.97 2.52 6.68
C GLN A 87 -5.62 2.55 5.18
N ALA A 88 -4.37 2.87 4.84
CA ALA A 88 -3.90 2.92 3.45
C ALA A 88 -4.09 1.56 2.75
N LEU A 89 -3.77 0.45 3.43
CA LEU A 89 -3.98 -0.91 2.90
C LEU A 89 -5.46 -1.20 2.64
N ASN A 90 -6.35 -0.82 3.56
CA ASN A 90 -7.79 -0.97 3.37
C ASN A 90 -8.31 -0.14 2.19
N GLU A 91 -7.81 1.09 2.01
CA GLU A 91 -8.18 1.94 0.88
C GLU A 91 -7.70 1.36 -0.45
N LEU A 92 -6.44 0.93 -0.52
CA LEU A 92 -5.85 0.27 -1.69
C LEU A 92 -6.59 -1.04 -2.02
N GLN A 93 -7.02 -1.80 -1.01
CA GLN A 93 -7.82 -3.01 -1.20
C GLN A 93 -9.19 -2.69 -1.78
N ARG A 94 -9.86 -1.66 -1.26
CA ARG A 94 -11.16 -1.20 -1.78
C ARG A 94 -11.05 -0.69 -3.21
N ALA A 95 -9.92 -0.09 -3.58
CA ALA A 95 -9.58 0.29 -4.95
C ALA A 95 -9.14 -0.91 -5.83
N GLY A 96 -9.03 -2.12 -5.28
CA GLY A 96 -8.63 -3.33 -6.01
C GLY A 96 -7.14 -3.35 -6.39
N LEU A 97 -6.31 -2.52 -5.76
CA LEU A 97 -4.89 -2.37 -6.07
C LEU A 97 -4.00 -3.30 -5.25
N VAL A 98 -4.47 -3.77 -4.10
CA VAL A 98 -3.83 -4.81 -3.28
C VAL A 98 -4.86 -5.86 -2.85
N THR A 99 -4.38 -7.04 -2.48
CA THR A 99 -5.20 -8.10 -1.89
C THR A 99 -4.46 -8.78 -0.76
N HIS A 100 -5.20 -9.43 0.15
CA HIS A 100 -4.59 -10.29 1.14
C HIS A 100 -4.01 -11.54 0.46
N GLY A 101 -2.74 -11.82 0.73
CA GLY A 101 -2.18 -13.14 0.52
C GLY A 101 -2.67 -14.05 1.63
N GLY A 102 -3.69 -14.87 1.34
CA GLY A 102 -4.03 -16.00 2.20
C GLY A 102 -2.87 -17.01 2.15
N GLY A 103 -2.30 -17.34 3.31
CA GLY A 103 -1.49 -18.54 3.44
C GLY A 103 -2.33 -19.73 3.00
N ALA A 104 -1.90 -20.38 1.92
CA ALA A 104 -2.39 -21.71 1.55
C ALA A 104 -1.92 -22.75 2.58
#